data_AF-A0A7J9VXC5-F1
#
_entry.id   AF-A0A7J9VXC5-F1
#
_cell.length_a   1.000
_cell.length_b   1.000
_cell.length_c   1.000
_cell.angle_alpha   90.00
_cell.angle_beta   90.00
_cell.angle_gamma   90.00
#
_symmetry.space_group_name_H-M   'P 1'
#
loop_
_entity.id
_entity.type
_entity.pdbx_description
1 polymer ?
#
loop_
_entity_poly.entity_id
_entity_poly.type
_entity_poly.pdbx_seq_one_letter_code
_entity_poly.pdbx_strand_id
1 'polypeptide(L)'
;MLTGAGLVDATANPVIHFASTWLRPGDGGMRVDGRLVTKTGGLELTLSLAEPAALAPGRVGFRVRGSLPSSRAARLLAHPGVERLLDPNMRLDLIVEALAPAS
;
A
#
# COMPACT_ATOMS: atom_id res chain seq x y z
N MET A 1 1.14 10.06 -0.90
CA MET A 1 -0.06 10.81 -0.45
C MET A 1 -1.28 10.18 -1.13
N LEU A 2 -2.10 9.43 -0.40
CA LEU A 2 -3.21 8.61 -0.92
C LEU A 2 -4.52 9.40 -1.12
N THR A 3 -4.42 10.71 -1.34
CA THR A 3 -5.56 11.64 -1.45
C THR A 3 -6.09 11.79 -2.88
N GLY A 4 -5.42 11.21 -3.86
CA GLY A 4 -5.56 11.55 -5.29
C GLY A 4 -6.84 11.14 -6.03
N ALA A 5 -7.89 10.66 -5.35
CA ALA A 5 -9.15 10.31 -6.03
C ALA A 5 -10.42 10.56 -5.22
N GLY A 6 -10.36 11.29 -4.10
CA GLY A 6 -11.54 11.46 -3.20
C GLY A 6 -12.09 10.15 -2.64
N LEU A 7 -11.37 9.05 -2.83
CA LEU A 7 -11.81 7.71 -2.49
C LEU A 7 -11.52 7.36 -1.03
N VAL A 8 -10.48 7.92 -0.44
CA VAL A 8 -10.12 7.62 0.95
C VAL A 8 -10.87 8.57 1.87
N ASP A 9 -11.79 8.01 2.65
CA ASP A 9 -12.38 8.66 3.81
C ASP A 9 -11.32 8.77 4.92
N ALA A 10 -10.50 9.82 4.84
CA ALA A 10 -9.46 10.11 5.82
C ALA A 10 -10.03 10.49 7.20
N THR A 11 -11.30 10.89 7.28
CA THR A 11 -11.97 11.16 8.55
C THR A 11 -12.27 9.85 9.28
N ALA A 12 -12.80 8.85 8.58
CA ALA A 12 -13.02 7.52 9.16
C ALA A 12 -11.73 6.71 9.30
N ASN A 13 -10.76 6.93 8.39
CA ASN A 13 -9.49 6.20 8.33
C ASN A 13 -8.30 7.17 8.40
N PRO A 14 -8.08 7.83 9.55
CA PRO A 14 -7.00 8.81 9.71
C PRO A 14 -5.61 8.18 9.61
N VAL A 15 -5.53 6.87 9.87
CA VAL A 15 -4.30 6.08 9.72
C VAL A 15 -4.64 4.80 8.95
N ILE A 16 -3.79 4.49 7.97
CA ILE A 16 -3.83 3.23 7.22
C ILE A 16 -2.49 2.56 7.47
N HIS A 17 -2.51 1.37 8.06
CA HIS A 17 -1.31 0.58 8.31
C HIS A 17 -1.10 -0.44 7.21
N PHE A 18 0.16 -0.68 6.86
CA PHE A 18 0.54 -1.83 6.07
C PHE A 18 1.42 -2.74 6.93
N ALA A 19 1.01 -4.00 7.10
CA ALA A 19 1.76 -5.01 7.82
C ALA A 19 2.22 -6.08 6.83
N SER A 20 3.53 -6.16 6.58
CA SER A 20 4.10 -7.24 5.77
C SER A 20 4.11 -8.54 6.54
N THR A 21 3.71 -9.63 5.89
CA THR A 21 3.67 -10.97 6.49
C THR A 21 4.75 -11.87 5.89
N TRP A 22 4.97 -11.79 4.58
CA TRP A 22 5.96 -12.62 3.88
C TRP A 22 6.72 -11.82 2.83
N LEU A 23 7.99 -12.15 2.69
CA LEU A 23 8.85 -11.68 1.61
C LEU A 23 9.28 -12.90 0.80
N ARG A 24 9.01 -12.90 -0.51
CA ARG A 24 9.32 -14.04 -1.38
C ARG A 24 9.78 -13.58 -2.76
N PRO A 25 10.57 -14.38 -3.50
CA PRO A 25 10.86 -14.10 -4.90
C PRO A 25 9.57 -14.06 -5.73
N GLY A 26 9.55 -13.23 -6.77
CA GLY A 26 8.51 -13.17 -7.77
C GLY A 26 9.09 -12.79 -9.14
N ASP A 27 8.20 -12.62 -10.11
CA ASP A 27 8.63 -12.30 -11.48
C ASP A 27 9.29 -10.92 -11.50
N GLY A 28 10.59 -10.89 -11.81
CA GLY A 28 11.37 -9.66 -11.91
C GLY A 28 11.80 -9.01 -10.59
N GLY A 29 11.77 -9.73 -9.46
CA GLY A 29 12.27 -9.21 -8.19
C GLY A 29 11.67 -9.87 -6.96
N MET A 30 11.58 -9.12 -5.86
CA MET A 30 10.93 -9.60 -4.63
C MET A 30 9.45 -9.19 -4.60
N ARG A 31 8.63 -10.00 -3.95
CA ARG A 31 7.23 -9.73 -3.64
C ARG A 31 7.07 -9.67 -2.13
N VAL A 32 6.25 -8.73 -1.68
CA VAL A 32 5.80 -8.60 -0.30
C VAL A 32 4.33 -8.95 -0.25
N ASP A 33 3.99 -10.00 0.48
CA ASP A 33 2.63 -10.23 0.92
C ASP A 33 2.38 -9.46 2.22
N GLY A 34 1.20 -8.89 2.35
CA GLY A 34 0.86 -8.14 3.55
C GLY A 34 -0.61 -7.73 3.59
N ARG A 35 -0.95 -7.07 4.68
CA ARG A 35 -2.30 -6.61 4.96
C ARG A 35 -2.34 -5.09 5.07
N LEU A 36 -3.19 -4.46 4.27
CA LEU A 36 -3.63 -3.08 4.53
C LEU A 36 -4.69 -3.13 5.62
N VAL A 37 -4.50 -2.35 6.68
CA VAL A 37 -5.39 -2.28 7.84
C VAL A 37 -5.86 -0.85 8.03
N THR A 38 -7.16 -0.70 8.19
CA THR A 38 -7.82 0.57 8.52
C THR A 38 -8.64 0.38 9.79
N LYS A 39 -9.34 1.44 10.24
CA LYS A 39 -10.28 1.32 11.37
C LYS A 39 -11.45 0.39 11.05
N THR A 40 -11.87 0.35 9.79
CA THR A 40 -13.07 -0.36 9.33
C THR A 40 -12.81 -1.80 8.90
N GLY A 41 -11.55 -2.20 8.72
CA GLY A 41 -11.21 -3.58 8.38
C GLY A 41 -9.79 -3.76 7.87
N GLY A 42 -9.59 -4.81 7.09
CA GLY A 42 -8.32 -5.01 6.40
C GLY A 42 -8.44 -5.82 5.13
N LEU A 43 -7.43 -5.70 4.28
CA LEU A 43 -7.35 -6.34 2.98
C LEU A 43 -5.97 -6.98 2.83
N GLU A 44 -5.95 -8.25 2.46
CA GLU A 44 -4.73 -8.96 2.05
C GLU A 44 -4.36 -8.58 0.61
N LEU A 45 -3.07 -8.37 0.37
CA LEU A 45 -2.52 -8.02 -0.93
C LEU A 45 -1.07 -8.49 -1.08
N THR A 46 -0.71 -8.74 -2.34
CA THR A 46 0.66 -8.99 -2.76
C THR A 46 1.14 -7.80 -3.58
N LEU A 47 2.33 -7.29 -3.26
CA LEU A 47 2.94 -6.17 -3.94
C LEU A 47 4.33 -6.55 -4.45
N SER A 48 4.73 -5.97 -5.57
CA SER A 48 6.09 -6.05 -6.09
C SER A 48 6.99 -5.04 -5.38
N LEU A 49 8.10 -5.52 -4.82
CA LEU A 49 9.17 -4.72 -4.25
C LEU A 49 10.11 -4.30 -5.39
N ALA A 50 10.20 -3.00 -5.65
CA ALA A 50 11.24 -2.47 -6.53
C ALA A 50 12.60 -2.49 -5.81
N GLU A 51 13.68 -2.36 -6.59
CA GLU A 51 15.02 -2.27 -6.03
C GLU A 51 15.15 -1.16 -4.99
N PRO A 52 15.90 -1.40 -3.89
CA PRO A 52 16.13 -0.40 -2.87
C PRO A 52 16.84 0.82 -3.46
N ALA A 53 16.39 2.01 -3.08
CA ALA A 53 17.04 3.26 -3.38
C ALA A 53 17.58 3.90 -2.09
N ALA A 54 18.81 4.42 -2.12
CA ALA A 54 19.31 5.24 -1.05
C ALA A 54 18.48 6.54 -0.96
N LEU A 55 17.91 6.82 0.22
CA LEU A 55 17.14 8.05 0.44
C LEU A 55 17.99 9.12 1.15
N ALA A 56 18.79 8.70 2.12
CA ALA A 56 19.72 9.52 2.89
C ALA A 56 20.78 8.61 3.56
N PRO A 57 21.87 9.15 4.15
CA PRO A 57 22.80 8.35 4.93
C PRO A 57 22.06 7.55 6.02
N GLY A 58 22.27 6.23 6.05
CA GLY A 58 21.57 5.33 6.98
C GLY A 58 20.08 5.10 6.69
N ARG A 59 19.55 5.55 5.53
CA ARG A 59 18.14 5.38 5.16
C ARG A 59 18.01 4.77 3.77
N VAL A 60 17.35 3.61 3.72
CA VAL A 60 17.04 2.91 2.46
C VAL A 60 15.54 2.94 2.23
N GLY A 61 15.13 3.31 1.03
CA GLY A 61 13.75 3.32 0.59
C GLY A 61 13.46 2.14 -0.31
N PHE A 62 12.36 1.45 -0.04
CA PHE A 62 11.81 0.43 -0.91
C PHE A 62 10.50 0.95 -1.49
N ARG A 63 10.41 1.00 -2.81
CA ARG A 63 9.12 1.29 -3.46
C ARG A 63 8.38 -0.02 -3.65
N VAL A 64 7.14 -0.07 -3.19
CA VAL A 64 6.29 -1.26 -3.20
C VAL A 64 5.04 -0.95 -4.03
N ARG A 65 4.79 -1.73 -5.08
CA ARG A 65 3.72 -1.46 -6.05
C ARG A 65 2.80 -2.65 -6.25
N GLY A 66 1.52 -2.38 -6.44
CA GLY A 66 0.57 -3.41 -6.84
C GLY A 66 -0.73 -2.83 -7.34
N SER A 67 -1.67 -3.72 -7.66
CA SER A 67 -3.04 -3.37 -7.97
C SER A 67 -3.97 -4.17 -7.07
N LEU A 68 -5.11 -3.58 -6.75
CA LEU A 68 -6.19 -4.27 -6.06
C LEU A 68 -7.54 -3.91 -6.67
N PRO A 69 -8.53 -4.82 -6.64
CA PRO A 69 -9.84 -4.52 -7.19
C PRO A 69 -10.45 -3.30 -6.51
N SER A 70 -10.90 -2.33 -7.31
CA SER A 70 -11.43 -1.07 -6.80
C SER A 70 -12.65 -1.24 -5.91
N SER A 71 -13.46 -2.28 -6.15
CA SER A 71 -14.58 -2.64 -5.26
C SER A 71 -14.13 -3.06 -3.86
N ARG A 72 -13.00 -3.77 -3.75
CA ARG A 72 -12.40 -4.13 -2.46
C ARG A 72 -11.75 -2.91 -1.81
N ALA A 73 -11.08 -2.07 -2.61
CA ALA A 73 -10.50 -0.80 -2.16
C ALA A 73 -11.57 0.11 -1.55
N ALA A 74 -12.65 0.34 -2.29
CA ALA A 74 -13.72 1.27 -1.92
C ALA A 74 -14.44 0.81 -0.66
N ARG A 75 -14.71 -0.49 -0.50
CA ARG A 75 -15.30 -1.02 0.73
C ARG A 75 -14.45 -0.78 1.97
N LEU A 76 -13.13 -0.80 1.81
CA LEU A 76 -12.20 -0.61 2.93
C LEU A 76 -11.95 0.88 3.21
N LEU A 77 -11.81 1.68 2.15
CA LEU A 77 -11.23 3.02 2.21
C LEU A 77 -12.25 4.14 2.04
N ALA A 78 -13.40 3.89 1.41
CA ALA A 78 -14.31 4.95 0.99
C ALA A 78 -15.54 5.09 1.88
N HIS A 79 -16.17 6.26 1.78
CA HIS A 79 -17.53 6.44 2.25
C HIS A 79 -18.47 5.47 1.49
N PRO A 80 -19.48 4.88 2.16
CA PRO A 80 -20.52 4.12 1.49
C PRO A 80 -21.15 4.93 0.34
N GLY A 81 -21.21 4.36 -0.86
CA GLY A 81 -21.83 4.99 -2.04
C GLY A 81 -20.88 5.59 -3.09
N VAL A 82 -19.56 5.60 -2.86
CA VAL A 82 -18.54 6.11 -3.82
C VAL A 82 -18.22 5.11 -4.95
N GLU A 83 -18.95 4.00 -5.03
CA GLU A 83 -18.63 2.84 -5.88
C GLU A 83 -18.64 3.11 -7.41
N ARG A 84 -19.16 4.26 -7.87
CA ARG A 84 -19.46 4.50 -9.30
C ARG A 84 -18.41 5.27 -10.12
N LEU A 85 -17.27 5.64 -9.55
CA LEU A 85 -16.29 6.52 -10.23
C LEU A 85 -14.90 5.91 -10.46
N LEU A 86 -14.70 4.62 -10.21
CA LEU A 86 -13.36 4.01 -10.26
C LEU A 86 -13.18 3.10 -11.46
N ASP A 87 -11.98 3.15 -12.04
CA ASP A 87 -11.42 2.07 -12.87
C ASP A 87 -11.56 0.73 -12.12
N PRO A 88 -11.76 -0.43 -12.78
CA PRO A 88 -11.87 -1.73 -12.14
C PRO A 88 -10.73 -2.06 -11.16
N ASN A 89 -9.54 -1.47 -11.35
CA ASN A 89 -8.40 -1.67 -10.46
C ASN A 89 -7.86 -0.35 -9.89
N MET A 90 -7.57 -0.35 -8.60
CA MET A 90 -6.84 0.72 -7.93
C MET A 90 -5.35 0.36 -7.89
N ARG A 91 -4.50 1.26 -8.37
CA ARG A 91 -3.05 1.12 -8.23
C ARG A 91 -2.61 1.58 -6.85
N LEU A 92 -1.75 0.80 -6.23
CA LEU A 92 -1.10 1.11 -4.97
C LEU A 92 0.40 1.34 -5.23
N ASP A 93 0.92 2.47 -4.76
CA ASP A 93 2.36 2.80 -4.75
C ASP A 93 2.70 3.28 -3.33
N LEU A 94 3.48 2.47 -2.61
CA LEU A 94 3.92 2.72 -1.24
C LEU A 94 5.43 2.93 -1.23
N ILE A 95 5.90 3.81 -0.36
CA ILE A 95 7.33 3.96 -0.05
C ILE A 95 7.51 3.46 1.38
N VAL A 96 8.33 2.43 1.54
CA VAL A 96 8.72 1.88 2.84
C VAL A 96 10.14 2.33 3.13
N GLU A 97 10.34 3.05 4.22
CA GLU A 97 11.66 3.47 4.67
C GLU A 97 12.18 2.50 5.73
N ALA A 98 13.36 1.94 5.48
CA ALA A 98 14.12 1.21 6.49
C ALA A 98 15.26 2.11 6.99
N LEU A 99 15.38 2.24 8.31
CA LEU A 99 16.56 2.79 8.94
C LEU A 99 17.61 1.68 8.97
N ALA A 100 18.74 1.90 8.30
CA ALA A 100 19.89 1.03 8.47
C ALA A 100 20.41 1.23 9.91
N PRO A 101 20.82 0.17 10.61
CA PRO A 101 21.45 0.31 11.92
C PRO A 101 22.67 1.23 11.79
N ALA A 102 22.79 2.20 12.70
CA ALA A 102 24.00 3.01 12.79
C ALA A 102 25.20 2.05 12.99
N SER A 103 26.16 2.13 12.06
CA SER A 103 27.40 1.35 12.11
C SER A 103 28.27 1.77 13.27
#